data_AF-A0A2I4AM48-F1
#
_entry.id   AF-A0A2I4AM48-F1
#
_cell.length_a   1.000
_cell.length_b   1.000
_cell.length_c   1.000
_cell.angle_alpha   90.00
_cell.angle_beta   90.00
_cell.angle_gamma   90.00
#
_symmetry.space_group_name_H-M   'P 1'
#
loop_
_entity.id
_entity.type
_entity.pdbx_description
1 polymer ?
#
loop_
_entity_poly.entity_id
_entity_poly.type
_entity_poly.pdbx_seq_one_letter_code
_entity_poly.pdbx_strand_id
1 'polypeptide(L)'
;MLAACVITVHNIGAMSSYLFIVKSELPLVIQSFLQKTESTGEWYLNGNYLIIIVSAVIVFPLTIMKQLGYLGYTSGFSLTCMVFFLISVIYKKFNIPCSLLQQLNKTTPAVSNFSDHGTNFTCEAKMVTINSETAYTIPILAFAFVCHPEVLPIYTELRNATKKRMQAVANVSILAMFVMYLLTAIFGYLTFYTAVEPELLHTYIKVDPQNVLTLRVTATST
;
A
#
# COMPACT_ATOMS: atom_id res chain seq x y z
N MET A 1 9.71 21.43 -24.41
CA MET A 1 8.51 22.05 -23.79
C MET A 1 7.49 20.99 -23.39
N LEU A 2 6.98 20.16 -24.32
CA LEU A 2 5.99 19.12 -24.00
C LEU A 2 6.43 18.15 -22.88
N ALA A 3 7.67 17.62 -22.97
CA ALA A 3 8.21 16.71 -21.95
C ALA A 3 8.30 17.35 -20.56
N ALA A 4 8.67 18.64 -20.47
CA ALA A 4 8.72 19.36 -19.20
C ALA A 4 7.33 19.51 -18.59
N CYS A 5 6.31 19.83 -19.41
CA CYS A 5 4.92 19.90 -18.95
C CYS A 5 4.40 18.53 -18.45
N VAL A 6 4.75 17.44 -19.12
CA VAL A 6 4.36 16.10 -18.69
C VAL A 6 5.02 15.74 -17.35
N ILE A 7 6.30 16.06 -17.19
CA ILE A 7 7.03 15.80 -15.93
C ILE A 7 6.44 16.61 -14.79
N THR A 8 6.11 17.89 -15.00
CA THR A 8 5.51 18.71 -13.93
C THR A 8 4.13 18.20 -13.53
N VAL A 9 3.28 17.84 -14.51
CA VAL A 9 1.96 17.25 -14.23
C VAL A 9 2.10 15.93 -13.48
N HIS A 10 3.03 15.07 -13.88
CA HIS A 10 3.30 13.81 -13.20
C HIS A 10 3.74 14.03 -11.74
N ASN A 11 4.69 14.93 -11.50
CA ASN A 11 5.18 15.21 -10.16
C ASN A 11 4.08 15.84 -9.26
N ILE A 12 3.25 16.74 -9.79
CA ILE A 12 2.10 17.30 -9.06
C ILE A 12 1.08 16.20 -8.74
N GLY A 13 0.81 15.31 -9.70
CA GLY A 13 -0.06 14.15 -9.51
C GLY A 13 0.48 13.24 -8.40
N ALA A 14 1.75 12.83 -8.47
CA ALA A 14 2.39 11.98 -7.48
C ALA A 14 2.31 12.58 -6.06
N MET A 15 2.66 13.86 -5.91
CA MET A 15 2.60 14.54 -4.60
C MET A 15 1.17 14.63 -4.05
N SER A 16 0.17 14.89 -4.91
CA SER A 16 -1.23 14.93 -4.47
C SER A 16 -1.79 13.55 -4.12
N SER A 17 -1.42 12.50 -4.86
CA SER A 17 -1.76 11.11 -4.53
C SER A 17 -1.18 10.69 -3.19
N TYR A 18 0.09 10.99 -2.90
CA TYR A 18 0.69 10.67 -1.60
C TYR A 18 -0.06 11.33 -0.44
N LEU A 19 -0.43 12.61 -0.59
CA LEU A 19 -1.20 13.34 0.42
C LEU A 19 -2.60 12.76 0.62
N PHE A 20 -3.26 12.31 -0.45
CA PHE A 20 -4.56 11.64 -0.37
C PHE A 20 -4.48 10.29 0.36
N ILE A 21 -3.49 9.46 0.02
CA ILE A 21 -3.26 8.16 0.68
C ILE A 21 -2.98 8.36 2.17
N VAL A 22 -2.15 9.35 2.54
CA VAL A 22 -1.89 9.68 3.95
C VAL A 22 -3.18 10.06 4.68
N LYS A 23 -4.08 10.80 4.02
CA LYS A 23 -5.36 11.18 4.61
C LYS A 23 -6.33 10.00 4.79
N SER A 24 -6.36 9.04 3.88
CA SER A 24 -7.26 7.88 3.96
C SER A 24 -6.73 6.78 4.89
N GLU A 25 -5.44 6.44 4.79
CA GLU A 25 -4.87 5.25 5.43
C GLU A 25 -4.33 5.51 6.85
N LEU A 26 -3.70 6.67 7.08
CA LEU A 26 -3.09 6.98 8.37
C LEU A 26 -4.09 6.95 9.55
N PRO A 27 -5.33 7.49 9.46
CA PRO A 27 -6.28 7.37 10.58
C PRO A 27 -6.67 5.92 10.87
N LEU A 28 -6.80 5.07 9.84
CA LEU A 28 -7.10 3.64 9.99
C LEU A 28 -5.97 2.91 10.72
N VAL A 29 -4.72 3.22 10.38
CA VAL A 29 -3.54 2.67 11.05
C VAL A 29 -3.47 3.13 12.50
N ILE A 30 -3.70 4.42 12.80
CA ILE A 30 -3.73 4.94 14.17
C ILE A 30 -4.84 4.26 14.99
N GLN A 31 -6.04 4.13 14.43
CA GLN A 31 -7.15 3.48 15.10
C GLN A 31 -6.83 2.01 15.45
N SER A 32 -6.20 1.31 14.51
CA SER A 32 -5.73 -0.06 14.70
C SER A 32 -4.68 -0.16 15.82
N PHE A 33 -3.75 0.81 15.90
CA PHE A 33 -2.76 0.87 16.98
C PHE A 33 -3.32 1.31 18.34
N LEU A 34 -4.39 2.10 18.39
CA LEU A 34 -4.96 2.61 19.64
C LEU A 34 -6.05 1.71 20.26
N GLN A 35 -6.45 0.62 19.60
CA GLN A 35 -7.44 -0.35 20.10
C GLN A 35 -8.78 0.25 20.59
N LYS A 36 -9.13 1.47 20.15
CA LYS A 36 -10.39 2.14 20.56
C LYS A 36 -11.45 2.02 19.48
N THR A 37 -12.52 1.30 19.81
CA THR A 37 -13.73 1.10 18.99
C THR A 37 -14.74 2.24 19.10
N GLU A 38 -14.58 3.17 20.04
CA GLU A 38 -15.52 4.29 20.21
C GLU A 38 -15.04 5.59 19.56
N SER A 39 -15.90 6.11 18.69
CA SER A 39 -15.83 7.43 18.06
C SER A 39 -16.11 8.53 19.08
N THR A 40 -15.24 8.68 20.08
CA THR A 40 -15.04 10.01 20.68
C THR A 40 -14.44 10.87 19.58
N GLY A 41 -15.09 12.00 19.24
CA GLY A 41 -14.77 12.90 18.12
C GLY A 41 -13.42 13.61 18.24
N GLU A 42 -12.37 12.82 18.42
CA GLU A 42 -11.03 13.25 18.73
C GLU A 42 -10.33 13.75 17.47
N TRP A 43 -9.66 14.89 17.60
CA TRP A 43 -9.01 15.61 16.51
C TRP A 43 -7.96 14.75 15.78
N TYR A 44 -7.38 13.74 16.43
CA TYR A 44 -6.36 12.85 15.87
C TYR A 44 -6.90 11.73 14.97
N LEU A 45 -8.19 11.40 15.02
CA LEU A 45 -8.83 10.45 14.09
C LEU A 45 -9.40 11.16 12.84
N ASN A 46 -9.47 12.50 12.88
CA ASN A 46 -9.92 13.28 11.76
C ASN A 46 -8.81 13.41 10.71
N GLY A 47 -8.94 12.69 9.59
CA GLY A 47 -7.97 12.69 8.49
C GLY A 47 -7.61 14.09 7.96
N ASN A 48 -8.51 15.06 8.07
CA ASN A 48 -8.26 16.46 7.69
C ASN A 48 -7.27 17.21 8.61
N TYR A 49 -7.24 16.93 9.92
CA TYR A 49 -6.24 17.54 10.81
C TYR A 49 -4.91 16.80 10.74
N LEU A 50 -4.99 15.48 10.61
CA LEU A 50 -3.84 14.59 10.51
C LEU A 50 -2.97 14.88 9.27
N ILE A 51 -3.60 15.10 8.10
CA ILE A 51 -2.88 15.49 6.88
C ILE A 51 -2.16 16.83 7.06
N ILE A 52 -2.75 17.80 7.75
CA ILE A 52 -2.14 19.11 8.01
C ILE A 52 -0.90 18.93 8.89
N ILE A 53 -1.01 18.15 9.96
CA ILE A 53 0.09 17.89 10.89
C ILE A 53 1.22 17.13 10.19
N VAL A 54 0.91 16.05 9.47
CA VAL A 54 1.91 15.25 8.75
C VAL A 54 2.61 16.08 7.66
N SER A 55 1.84 16.91 6.94
CA SER A 55 2.40 17.83 5.95
C SER A 55 3.36 18.85 6.60
N ALA A 56 2.95 19.49 7.70
CA ALA A 56 3.75 20.52 8.36
C ALA A 56 4.98 19.96 9.13
N VAL A 57 4.86 18.77 9.72
CA VAL A 57 5.88 18.20 10.62
C VAL A 57 6.81 17.22 9.92
N ILE A 58 6.36 16.56 8.84
CA ILE A 58 7.16 15.55 8.13
C ILE A 58 7.51 16.04 6.73
N VAL A 59 6.51 16.34 5.90
CA VAL A 59 6.75 16.68 4.48
C VAL A 59 7.52 18.01 4.35
N PHE A 60 7.10 19.03 5.09
CA PHE A 60 7.71 20.35 5.06
C PHE A 60 9.20 20.33 5.46
N PRO A 61 9.64 19.77 6.60
CA PRO A 61 11.07 19.70 6.89
C PRO A 61 11.85 18.81 5.92
N LEU A 62 11.24 17.73 5.40
CA LEU A 62 11.89 16.89 4.37
C LEU A 62 12.15 17.68 3.08
N THR A 63 11.24 18.56 2.67
CA THR A 63 11.41 19.40 1.47
C THR A 63 12.43 20.54 1.65
N ILE A 64 12.75 20.93 2.88
CA ILE A 64 13.78 21.94 3.18
C ILE A 64 15.21 21.37 3.07
N MET A 65 15.37 20.04 3.14
CA MET A 65 16.69 19.41 3.03
C MET A 65 17.26 19.57 1.62
N LYS A 66 18.32 20.38 1.50
CA LYS A 66 19.02 20.68 0.24
C LYS A 66 19.89 19.55 -0.31
N GLN A 67 20.13 18.48 0.45
CA GLN A 67 21.00 17.37 0.05
C GLN A 67 20.18 16.12 -0.25
N LEU A 68 20.18 15.70 -1.53
CA LEU A 68 19.53 14.48 -2.01
C LEU A 68 20.03 13.21 -1.30
N GLY A 69 21.26 13.21 -0.79
CA GLY A 69 21.84 12.10 -0.03
C GLY A 69 21.07 11.70 1.24
N TYR A 70 20.38 12.64 1.92
CA TYR A 70 19.58 12.31 3.11
C TYR A 70 18.31 11.53 2.77
N LEU A 71 17.79 11.73 1.55
CA LEU A 71 16.61 11.03 1.04
C LEU A 71 16.88 9.54 0.80
N GLY A 72 18.15 9.17 0.61
CA GLY A 72 18.58 7.78 0.50
C GLY A 72 18.34 6.97 1.78
N TYR A 73 18.51 7.56 2.96
CA TYR A 73 18.26 6.87 4.24
C TYR A 73 16.78 6.60 4.46
N THR A 74 15.92 7.60 4.19
CA THR A 74 14.47 7.43 4.29
C THR A 74 13.94 6.44 3.26
N SER A 75 14.52 6.43 2.05
CA SER A 75 14.21 5.45 1.02
C SER A 75 14.58 4.02 1.46
N GLY A 76 15.75 3.82 2.06
CA GLY A 76 16.15 2.52 2.63
C GLY A 76 15.18 2.01 3.70
N PHE A 77 14.79 2.89 4.64
CA PHE A 77 13.77 2.57 5.65
C PHE A 77 12.43 2.17 5.01
N SER A 78 11.97 2.91 3.98
CA SER A 78 10.74 2.58 3.26
C SER A 78 10.79 1.21 2.58
N LEU A 79 11.93 0.85 1.98
CA LEU A 79 12.13 -0.44 1.33
C LEU A 79 12.08 -1.59 2.36
N THR A 80 12.72 -1.42 3.52
CA THR A 80 12.63 -2.40 4.61
C THR A 80 11.19 -2.60 5.08
N CYS A 81 10.43 -1.50 5.23
CA CYS A 81 9.01 -1.56 5.59
C CYS A 81 8.17 -2.29 4.53
N MET A 82 8.41 -2.03 3.24
CA MET A 82 7.74 -2.74 2.14
C MET A 82 8.03 -4.25 2.17
N VAL A 83 9.29 -4.64 2.42
CA VAL A 83 9.67 -6.06 2.55
C VAL A 83 8.98 -6.71 3.75
N PHE A 84 8.92 -6.01 4.90
CA PHE A 84 8.22 -6.50 6.08
C PHE A 84 6.71 -6.70 5.82
N PHE A 85 6.06 -5.76 5.13
CA PHE A 85 4.66 -5.90 4.74
C PHE A 85 4.46 -7.11 3.81
N LEU A 86 5.32 -7.29 2.82
CA LEU A 86 5.27 -8.45 1.93
C LEU A 86 5.40 -9.78 2.70
N ILE A 87 6.36 -9.85 3.63
CA ILE A 87 6.53 -11.00 4.50
C ILE A 87 5.26 -11.26 5.33
N SER A 88 4.64 -10.21 5.87
CA SER A 88 3.40 -10.30 6.64
C SER A 88 2.22 -10.82 5.80
N VAL A 89 2.09 -10.37 4.55
CA VAL A 89 1.08 -10.87 3.60
C VAL A 89 1.28 -12.35 3.31
N ILE A 90 2.52 -12.77 3.08
CA ILE A 90 2.85 -14.18 2.85
C ILE A 90 2.51 -15.01 4.09
N TYR A 91 2.93 -14.58 5.29
CA TYR A 91 2.62 -15.29 6.53
C TYR A 91 1.11 -15.38 6.78
N LYS A 92 0.35 -14.31 6.54
CA LYS A 92 -1.11 -14.35 6.70
C LYS A 92 -1.77 -15.29 5.71
N LYS A 93 -1.30 -15.37 4.46
CA LYS A 93 -1.79 -16.37 3.51
C LYS A 93 -1.62 -17.82 4.01
N PHE A 94 -0.50 -18.13 4.64
CA PHE A 94 -0.26 -19.47 5.20
C PHE A 94 -1.06 -19.76 6.47
N ASN A 95 -1.41 -18.73 7.24
CA ASN A 95 -2.13 -18.88 8.52
C ASN A 95 -3.66 -18.74 8.40
N ILE A 96 -4.19 -18.09 7.36
CA ILE A 96 -5.64 -17.90 7.18
C ILE A 96 -6.16 -19.02 6.26
N PRO A 97 -6.73 -20.11 6.80
CA PRO A 97 -7.52 -21.02 5.99
C PRO A 97 -8.76 -20.26 5.47
N CYS A 98 -9.17 -20.59 4.24
CA CYS A 98 -10.23 -19.88 3.52
C CYS A 98 -11.61 -19.85 4.23
N SER A 99 -11.73 -20.53 5.38
CA SER A 99 -12.93 -20.55 6.23
C SER A 99 -13.24 -19.24 6.97
N LEU A 100 -12.29 -18.30 7.11
CA LEU A 100 -12.51 -17.09 7.93
C LEU A 100 -13.37 -16.00 7.24
N LEU A 101 -13.34 -15.92 5.90
CA LEU A 101 -14.19 -14.99 5.14
C LEU A 101 -15.69 -15.34 5.27
N GLN A 102 -16.00 -16.61 5.54
CA GLN A 102 -17.36 -17.09 5.77
C GLN A 102 -17.92 -16.69 7.17
N GLN A 103 -17.06 -16.37 8.13
CA GLN A 103 -17.47 -15.92 9.47
C GLN A 103 -17.75 -14.41 9.52
N LEU A 104 -17.06 -13.59 8.72
CA LEU A 104 -17.22 -12.13 8.71
C LEU A 104 -18.62 -11.67 8.28
N ASN A 105 -19.37 -12.50 7.53
CA ASN A 105 -20.75 -12.24 7.13
C ASN A 105 -21.81 -12.95 8.00
N LYS A 106 -21.40 -13.71 9.03
CA LYS A 106 -22.32 -14.35 9.99
C LYS A 106 -22.53 -13.53 11.26
N THR A 107 -21.82 -12.43 11.44
CA THR A 107 -21.89 -11.58 12.66
C THR A 107 -22.77 -10.34 12.49
N THR A 108 -23.63 -10.29 11.48
CA THR A 108 -24.82 -9.43 11.47
C THR A 108 -25.95 -10.18 12.20
N PRO A 109 -26.39 -9.74 13.39
CA PRO A 109 -27.46 -10.43 14.10
C PRO A 109 -28.83 -10.11 13.48
N ALA A 110 -29.61 -11.18 13.30
CA ALA A 110 -31.07 -11.28 13.34
C ALA A 110 -31.92 -11.03 12.06
N VAL A 111 -32.50 -12.15 11.58
CA VAL A 111 -33.89 -12.35 11.05
C VAL A 111 -34.12 -11.83 9.60
N SER A 112 -34.58 -12.59 8.60
CA SER A 112 -35.43 -13.79 8.49
C SER A 112 -35.38 -14.34 7.06
N ASN A 113 -35.54 -15.66 6.89
CA ASN A 113 -36.13 -16.37 5.75
C ASN A 113 -35.97 -15.75 4.35
N PHE A 114 -34.91 -16.16 3.64
CA PHE A 114 -34.99 -16.27 2.19
C PHE A 114 -34.25 -17.52 1.73
N SER A 115 -35.03 -18.50 1.29
CA SER A 115 -34.59 -19.63 0.49
C SER A 115 -33.99 -19.11 -0.81
N ASP A 116 -32.86 -19.69 -1.20
CA ASP A 116 -32.38 -19.75 -2.58
C ASP A 116 -31.78 -18.47 -3.20
N HIS A 117 -30.48 -18.26 -2.95
CA HIS A 117 -29.45 -18.30 -3.99
C HIS A 117 -28.08 -18.31 -3.29
N GLY A 118 -27.50 -19.50 -3.14
CA GLY A 118 -26.22 -19.68 -2.47
C GLY A 118 -25.11 -18.91 -3.18
N THR A 119 -24.70 -17.76 -2.64
CA THR A 119 -23.40 -17.17 -2.94
C THR A 119 -22.34 -18.03 -2.27
N ASN A 120 -22.04 -19.16 -2.90
CA ASN A 120 -20.84 -19.93 -2.60
C ASN A 120 -19.66 -18.97 -2.82
N PHE A 121 -19.10 -18.43 -1.74
CA PHE A 121 -17.78 -17.81 -1.79
C PHE A 121 -16.80 -18.95 -2.09
N THR A 122 -16.65 -19.25 -3.37
CA THR A 122 -15.68 -20.24 -3.81
C THR A 122 -14.31 -19.61 -3.62
N CYS A 123 -13.45 -20.29 -2.86
CA CYS A 123 -12.02 -20.04 -2.76
C CYS A 123 -11.34 -20.41 -4.09
N GLU A 124 -11.91 -19.95 -5.19
CA GLU A 124 -11.55 -20.31 -6.54
C GLU A 124 -10.81 -19.13 -7.14
N ALA A 125 -9.53 -19.35 -7.46
CA ALA A 125 -8.73 -18.35 -8.12
C ALA A 125 -9.25 -18.14 -9.54
N LYS A 126 -9.99 -17.06 -9.76
CA LYS A 126 -10.41 -16.67 -11.11
C LYS A 126 -9.26 -15.95 -11.80
N MET A 127 -8.40 -16.73 -12.44
CA MET A 127 -7.09 -16.26 -12.91
C MET A 127 -7.15 -15.18 -14.00
N VAL A 128 -8.24 -15.09 -14.77
CA VAL A 128 -8.42 -14.04 -15.78
C VAL A 128 -9.91 -13.68 -15.92
N THR A 129 -10.27 -12.44 -15.59
CA THR A 129 -11.55 -11.84 -15.98
C THR A 129 -11.25 -10.54 -16.70
N ILE A 130 -11.54 -10.46 -17.99
CA ILE A 130 -11.41 -9.22 -18.76
C ILE A 130 -12.72 -8.45 -18.58
N ASN A 131 -12.68 -7.37 -17.81
CA ASN A 131 -13.82 -6.45 -17.62
C ASN A 131 -13.38 -4.99 -17.87
N SER A 132 -14.32 -4.06 -17.91
CA SER A 132 -14.04 -2.61 -17.93
C SER A 132 -13.10 -2.19 -16.79
N GLU A 133 -13.24 -2.81 -15.62
CA GLU A 133 -12.36 -2.60 -14.45
C GLU A 133 -10.88 -2.92 -14.75
N THR A 134 -10.61 -3.94 -15.58
CA THR A 134 -9.26 -4.28 -16.00
C THR A 134 -8.65 -3.17 -16.85
N ALA A 135 -9.44 -2.49 -17.68
CA ALA A 135 -8.99 -1.37 -18.51
C ALA A 135 -8.57 -0.15 -17.67
N TYR A 136 -9.28 0.13 -16.56
CA TYR A 136 -8.90 1.19 -15.63
C TYR A 136 -7.64 0.87 -14.82
N THR A 137 -7.25 -0.40 -14.73
CA THR A 137 -6.03 -0.84 -14.03
C THR A 137 -4.77 -0.66 -14.88
N ILE A 138 -4.88 -0.71 -16.22
CA ILE A 138 -3.73 -0.59 -17.14
C ILE A 138 -2.94 0.72 -16.92
N PRO A 139 -3.57 1.91 -16.81
CA PRO A 139 -2.85 3.13 -16.52
C PRO A 139 -2.13 3.10 -15.16
N ILE A 140 -2.74 2.50 -14.14
CA ILE A 140 -2.15 2.40 -12.80
C ILE A 140 -0.85 1.59 -12.85
N LEU A 141 -0.88 0.44 -13.53
CA LEU A 141 0.32 -0.38 -13.74
C LEU A 141 1.37 0.35 -14.57
N ALA A 142 0.95 1.06 -15.63
CA ALA A 142 1.88 1.85 -16.44
C ALA A 142 2.57 2.93 -15.60
N PHE A 143 1.81 3.71 -14.81
CA PHE A 143 2.35 4.75 -13.93
C PHE A 143 3.28 4.18 -12.84
N ALA A 144 2.98 3.00 -12.28
CA ALA A 144 3.81 2.37 -11.25
C ALA A 144 5.24 2.01 -11.73
N PHE A 145 5.43 1.80 -13.04
CA PHE A 145 6.74 1.52 -13.63
C PHE A 145 7.39 2.73 -14.31
N VAL A 146 6.73 3.90 -14.30
CA VAL A 146 7.34 5.15 -14.77
C VAL A 146 8.34 5.64 -13.74
N CYS A 147 9.63 5.46 -14.02
CA CYS A 147 10.73 5.96 -13.17
C CYS A 147 11.63 6.99 -13.88
N HIS A 148 11.45 7.20 -15.19
CA HIS A 148 12.29 8.08 -16.01
C HIS A 148 12.49 9.51 -15.45
N PRO A 149 11.46 10.19 -14.89
CA PRO A 149 11.62 11.55 -14.36
C PRO A 149 12.64 11.67 -13.21
N GLU A 150 12.86 10.60 -12.45
CA GLU A 150 13.73 10.60 -11.26
C GLU A 150 15.15 10.10 -11.55
N VAL A 151 15.39 9.53 -12.74
CA VAL A 151 16.70 8.99 -13.15
C VAL A 151 17.78 10.07 -13.16
N LEU A 152 17.46 11.30 -13.55
CA LEU A 152 18.42 12.41 -13.63
C LEU A 152 18.95 12.85 -12.24
N PRO A 153 18.08 13.16 -11.25
CA PRO A 153 18.52 13.38 -9.87
C PRO A 153 19.33 12.23 -9.27
N ILE A 154 18.94 10.98 -9.53
CA ILE A 154 19.65 9.79 -9.03
C ILE A 154 21.03 9.68 -9.69
N TYR A 155 21.12 9.95 -10.99
CA TYR A 155 22.38 9.90 -11.74
C TYR A 155 23.39 10.91 -11.21
N THR A 156 22.94 12.11 -10.82
CA THR A 156 23.83 13.17 -10.30
C THR A 156 24.37 12.89 -8.90
N GLU A 157 23.65 12.12 -8.08
CA GLU A 157 24.07 11.75 -6.71
C GLU A 157 24.93 10.46 -6.70
N LEU A 158 24.90 9.68 -7.79
CA LEU A 158 25.60 8.40 -7.86
C LEU A 158 27.13 8.60 -7.89
N ARG A 159 27.82 8.09 -6.87
CA ARG A 159 29.30 8.13 -6.78
C ARG A 159 29.94 7.48 -8.01
N ASN A 160 30.72 8.25 -8.77
CA ASN A 160 31.31 7.85 -10.06
C ASN A 160 30.25 7.42 -11.09
N ALA A 161 29.35 8.35 -11.41
CA ALA A 161 28.27 8.15 -12.38
C ALA A 161 28.82 7.79 -13.77
N THR A 162 28.47 6.60 -14.25
CA THR A 162 28.76 6.15 -15.62
C THR A 162 27.50 5.54 -16.21
N LYS A 163 27.32 5.63 -17.53
CA LYS A 163 26.14 5.09 -18.23
C LYS A 163 25.92 3.60 -17.92
N LYS A 164 27.00 2.80 -17.94
CA LYS A 164 26.94 1.36 -17.64
C LYS A 164 26.49 1.07 -16.22
N ARG A 165 27.01 1.80 -15.22
CA ARG A 165 26.63 1.59 -13.82
C ARG A 165 25.21 2.06 -13.54
N MET A 166 24.79 3.20 -14.11
CA MET A 166 23.41 3.65 -13.97
C MET A 166 22.42 2.67 -14.58
N GLN A 167 22.72 2.11 -15.77
CA GLN A 167 21.86 1.11 -16.40
C GLN A 167 21.77 -0.17 -15.57
N ALA A 168 22.88 -0.62 -14.99
CA ALA A 168 22.88 -1.78 -14.10
C ALA A 168 22.03 -1.55 -12.84
N VAL A 169 22.20 -0.38 -12.20
CA VAL A 169 21.38 0.01 -11.03
C VAL A 169 19.90 0.08 -11.41
N ALA A 170 19.56 0.75 -12.51
CA ALA A 170 18.18 0.86 -12.98
C ALA A 170 17.56 -0.51 -13.28
N ASN A 171 18.29 -1.40 -13.97
CA ASN A 171 17.79 -2.74 -14.29
C ASN A 171 17.57 -3.60 -13.04
N VAL A 172 18.51 -3.56 -12.08
CA VAL A 172 18.36 -4.27 -10.80
C VAL A 172 17.18 -3.71 -10.00
N SER A 173 17.02 -2.39 -9.92
CA SER A 173 15.91 -1.76 -9.21
C SER A 173 14.55 -2.08 -9.84
N ILE A 174 14.43 -1.99 -11.16
CA ILE A 174 13.17 -2.33 -11.87
C ILE A 174 12.83 -3.80 -11.68
N LEU A 175 13.82 -4.71 -11.80
CA LEU A 175 13.62 -6.13 -11.58
C LEU A 175 13.18 -6.42 -10.13
N ALA A 176 13.83 -5.80 -9.14
CA ALA A 176 13.47 -5.97 -7.73
C ALA A 176 12.05 -5.48 -7.45
N MET A 177 11.68 -4.29 -7.94
CA MET A 177 10.32 -3.75 -7.79
C MET A 177 9.27 -4.62 -8.47
N PHE A 178 9.57 -5.12 -9.68
CA PHE A 178 8.68 -6.04 -10.38
C PHE A 178 8.42 -7.31 -9.58
N VAL A 179 9.46 -7.94 -9.02
CA VAL A 179 9.32 -9.15 -8.19
C VAL A 179 8.51 -8.84 -6.93
N MET A 180 8.79 -7.74 -6.24
CA MET A 180 8.07 -7.34 -5.02
C MET A 180 6.57 -7.09 -5.29
N TYR A 181 6.25 -6.38 -6.37
CA TYR A 181 4.86 -6.13 -6.76
C TYR A 181 4.14 -7.40 -7.21
N LEU A 182 4.82 -8.27 -7.97
CA LEU A 182 4.24 -9.53 -8.42
C LEU A 182 3.91 -10.45 -7.23
N LEU A 183 4.84 -10.62 -6.29
CA LEU A 183 4.62 -11.41 -5.09
C LEU A 183 3.49 -10.84 -4.23
N THR A 184 3.48 -9.51 -4.01
CA THR A 184 2.41 -8.84 -3.25
C THR A 184 1.05 -9.03 -3.93
N ALA A 185 0.97 -8.91 -5.25
CA ALA A 185 -0.26 -9.10 -6.01
C ALA A 185 -0.76 -10.55 -5.93
N ILE A 186 0.13 -11.54 -6.12
CA ILE A 186 -0.24 -12.96 -6.07
C ILE A 186 -0.71 -13.33 -4.65
N PHE A 187 0.10 -13.06 -3.63
CA PHE A 187 -0.25 -13.46 -2.26
C PHE A 187 -1.37 -12.60 -1.67
N GLY A 188 -1.43 -11.32 -2.00
CA GLY A 188 -2.53 -10.43 -1.60
C GLY A 188 -3.86 -10.85 -2.21
N TYR A 189 -3.91 -11.11 -3.52
CA TYR A 189 -5.11 -11.61 -4.18
C TYR A 189 -5.52 -12.98 -3.64
N LEU A 190 -4.58 -13.92 -3.49
CA LEU A 190 -4.90 -15.24 -2.95
C LEU A 190 -5.33 -15.23 -1.47
N THR A 191 -5.16 -14.12 -0.74
CA THR A 191 -5.60 -14.01 0.65
C THR A 191 -7.09 -13.66 0.74
N PHE A 192 -7.61 -12.84 -0.18
CA PHE A 192 -9.00 -12.33 -0.12
C PHE A 192 -9.88 -12.68 -1.33
N TYR A 193 -9.29 -13.22 -2.40
CA TYR A 193 -9.94 -13.60 -3.64
C TYR A 193 -10.83 -12.48 -4.20
N THR A 194 -12.14 -12.73 -4.33
CA THR A 194 -13.13 -11.81 -4.91
C THR A 194 -13.52 -10.66 -3.99
N ALA A 195 -13.08 -10.66 -2.72
CA ALA A 195 -13.39 -9.62 -1.74
C ALA A 195 -12.25 -8.61 -1.53
N VAL A 196 -11.29 -8.52 -2.46
CA VAL A 196 -10.20 -7.56 -2.38
C VAL A 196 -10.69 -6.15 -2.72
N GLU A 197 -10.52 -5.20 -1.80
CA GLU A 197 -10.77 -3.78 -2.05
C GLU A 197 -9.59 -3.16 -2.83
N PRO A 198 -9.73 -1.98 -3.47
CA PRO A 198 -8.63 -1.36 -4.23
C PRO A 198 -7.40 -1.09 -3.36
N GLU A 199 -7.60 -0.86 -2.06
CA GLU A 199 -6.53 -0.75 -1.07
C GLU A 199 -6.44 -2.04 -0.24
N LEU A 200 -5.30 -2.72 -0.35
CA LEU A 200 -5.04 -3.97 0.39
C LEU A 200 -5.11 -3.78 1.90
N LEU A 201 -4.63 -2.62 2.40
CA LEU A 201 -4.58 -2.33 3.83
C LEU A 201 -5.99 -2.24 4.43
N HIS A 202 -6.92 -1.61 3.72
CA HIS A 202 -8.32 -1.52 4.13
C HIS A 202 -8.96 -2.90 4.27
N THR A 203 -8.67 -3.79 3.30
CA THR A 203 -9.14 -5.19 3.33
C THR A 203 -8.60 -5.92 4.56
N TYR A 204 -7.31 -5.75 4.90
CA TYR A 204 -6.70 -6.39 6.08
C TYR A 204 -7.30 -5.90 7.41
N ILE A 205 -7.56 -4.61 7.55
CA ILE A 205 -8.14 -4.02 8.76
C ILE A 205 -9.58 -4.51 8.98
N LYS A 206 -10.35 -4.65 7.89
CA LYS A 206 -11.74 -5.11 7.91
C LYS A 206 -11.87 -6.59 8.27
N VAL A 207 -10.96 -7.43 7.74
CA VAL A 207 -11.02 -8.90 7.94
C VAL A 207 -10.42 -9.32 9.27
N ASP A 208 -9.41 -8.60 9.78
CA ASP A 208 -8.69 -9.06 10.97
C ASP A 208 -8.19 -7.88 11.83
N PRO A 209 -9.10 -7.19 12.53
CA PRO A 209 -8.76 -6.13 13.49
C PRO A 209 -8.05 -6.66 14.75
N GLN A 210 -7.90 -7.98 14.92
CA GLN A 210 -7.32 -8.62 16.11
C GLN A 210 -5.93 -9.26 15.88
N ASN A 211 -5.43 -9.47 14.66
CA ASN A 211 -4.05 -9.93 14.44
C ASN A 211 -3.02 -8.81 14.31
N VAL A 212 -3.46 -7.57 14.07
CA VAL A 212 -2.64 -6.37 14.34
C VAL A 212 -2.24 -6.31 15.82
N LEU A 213 -3.07 -6.87 16.69
CA LEU A 213 -2.84 -7.08 18.12
C LEU A 213 -1.67 -8.08 18.33
N THR A 214 -1.62 -9.17 17.57
CA THR A 214 -0.56 -10.19 17.64
C THR A 214 0.79 -9.66 17.15
N LEU A 215 0.82 -8.86 16.06
CA LEU A 215 2.05 -8.21 15.61
C LEU A 215 2.63 -7.23 16.65
N ARG A 216 1.77 -6.60 17.46
CA ARG A 216 2.20 -5.71 18.53
C ARG A 216 2.69 -6.48 19.77
N VAL A 217 2.03 -7.58 20.15
CA VAL A 217 2.42 -8.40 21.30
C VAL A 217 3.80 -9.06 21.09
N THR A 218 4.12 -9.48 19.85
CA THR A 218 5.43 -10.04 19.54
C THR A 218 6.52 -8.98 19.49
N ALA A 219 6.23 -7.76 19.02
CA ALA A 219 7.19 -6.65 18.97
C ALA A 219 7.49 -6.04 20.35
N THR A 220 6.64 -6.25 21.36
CA THR A 220 6.88 -5.82 22.75
C THR A 220 7.46 -6.91 23.67
N SER A 221 7.65 -8.14 23.16
CA SER A 221 8.24 -9.28 23.92
C SER A 221 9.68 -9.63 23.50
N THR A 222 10.39 -8.71 22.87
CA THR A 222 11.84 -8.76 22.64
C THR A 222 12.43 -7.39 22.91
#